data_AF-A0A0V8RUA2-F1
#
_entry.id   AF-A0A0V8RUA2-F1
#
_cell.length_a   1.000
_cell.length_b   1.000
_cell.length_c   1.000
_cell.angle_alpha   90.00
_cell.angle_beta   90.00
_cell.angle_gamma   90.00
#
_symmetry.space_group_name_H-M   'P 1'
#
loop_
_entity.id
_entity.type
_entity.pdbx_description
1 polymer ?
#
loop_
_entity_poly.entity_id
_entity_poly.type
_entity_poly.pdbx_seq_one_letter_code
_entity_poly.pdbx_strand_id
1 'polypeptide(L)'
;MARQKKFNILEHDLVPRHEIVPPEEAARILRELGVRPEQLPWLRVTDPVARAIGAKPGDIVRIYRKSPTSGEVVVYRYVVGY
;
A
#
# COMPACT_ATOMS: atom_id res chain seq x y z
N MET A 1 15.46 19.42 -26.10
CA MET A 1 14.45 18.40 -25.73
C MET A 1 14.19 18.53 -24.24
N ALA A 2 13.03 19.07 -23.85
CA ALA A 2 12.69 19.28 -22.45
C ALA A 2 12.58 17.91 -21.75
N ARG A 3 13.45 17.67 -20.78
CA ARG A 3 13.37 16.52 -19.87
C ARG A 3 12.03 16.65 -19.14
N GLN A 4 11.02 15.87 -19.55
CA GLN A 4 9.73 15.83 -18.86
C GLN A 4 10.00 15.66 -17.36
N LYS A 5 9.56 16.63 -16.56
CA LYS A 5 9.55 16.51 -15.09
C LYS A 5 8.77 15.23 -14.81
N LYS A 6 9.43 14.19 -14.29
CA LYS A 6 8.77 12.95 -13.89
C LYS A 6 7.70 13.33 -12.86
N PHE A 7 6.44 13.25 -13.23
CA PHE A 7 5.33 13.53 -12.33
C PHE A 7 5.38 12.49 -11.21
N ASN A 8 5.61 12.93 -9.98
CA ASN A 8 5.65 12.04 -8.83
C ASN A 8 4.22 11.75 -8.38
N ILE A 9 3.70 10.58 -8.73
CA ILE A 9 2.33 10.14 -8.38
C ILE A 9 2.14 10.13 -6.86
N LEU A 10 3.21 9.92 -6.09
CA LEU A 10 3.17 9.85 -4.63
C LEU A 10 2.96 11.21 -3.95
N GLU A 11 3.18 12.33 -4.65
CA GLU A 11 2.99 13.68 -4.12
C GLU A 11 1.58 14.23 -4.38
N HIS A 12 0.72 13.45 -5.02
CA HIS A 12 -0.65 13.89 -5.30
C HIS A 12 -1.50 13.81 -4.03
N ASP A 13 -2.25 14.88 -3.73
CA ASP A 13 -3.20 14.96 -2.61
C ASP A 13 -4.17 13.76 -2.49
N LEU A 14 -4.62 13.19 -3.62
CA LEU A 14 -5.52 12.03 -3.63
C LEU A 14 -4.81 10.69 -3.40
N VAL A 15 -3.48 10.66 -3.44
CA VAL A 15 -2.67 9.46 -3.24
C VAL A 15 -2.16 9.46 -1.81
N PRO A 16 -2.73 8.64 -0.91
CA PRO A 16 -2.25 8.54 0.46
C PRO A 16 -0.83 7.96 0.51
N ARG A 17 -0.18 8.05 1.67
CA ARG A 17 1.14 7.46 1.88
C ARG A 17 1.04 5.94 1.95
N HIS A 18 1.86 5.26 1.15
CA HIS A 18 1.94 3.79 1.11
C HIS A 18 3.33 3.33 1.56
N GLU A 19 3.38 2.30 2.42
CA GLU A 19 4.62 1.73 2.94
C GLU A 19 4.56 0.20 2.89
N ILE A 20 5.66 -0.44 2.48
CA ILE A 20 5.77 -1.89 2.54
C ILE A 20 6.03 -2.30 3.98
N VAL A 21 5.21 -3.22 4.50
CA VAL A 21 5.34 -3.74 5.85
C VAL A 21 6.40 -4.85 5.87
N PRO A 22 7.37 -4.80 6.80
CA PRO A 22 8.33 -5.89 6.98
C PRO A 22 7.64 -7.23 7.31
N PRO A 23 8.20 -8.38 6.88
CA PRO A 23 7.56 -9.69 7.08
C PRO A 23 7.22 -10.03 8.53
N GLU A 24 8.10 -9.65 9.47
CA GLU A 24 7.89 -9.89 10.91
C GLU A 24 6.68 -9.11 11.46
N GLU A 25 6.52 -7.87 11.01
CA GLU A 25 5.44 -7.00 11.41
C GLU A 25 4.13 -7.39 10.71
N ALA A 26 4.21 -7.78 9.43
CA ALA A 26 3.09 -8.34 8.68
C ALA A 26 2.49 -9.56 9.40
N ALA A 27 3.33 -10.47 9.89
CA ALA A 27 2.88 -11.64 10.65
C ALA A 27 2.24 -11.27 12.01
N ARG A 28 2.64 -10.16 12.64
CA ARG A 28 1.99 -9.65 13.86
C ARG A 28 0.61 -9.06 13.52
N ILE A 29 0.55 -8.19 12.52
CA ILE A 29 -0.70 -7.53 12.07
C ILE A 29 -1.75 -8.57 11.68
N LEU A 30 -1.38 -9.59 10.91
CA LEU A 30 -2.31 -10.65 10.49
C LEU A 30 -2.86 -11.44 11.70
N ARG A 31 -2.02 -11.70 12.71
CA ARG A 31 -2.43 -12.38 13.94
C ARG A 31 -3.36 -11.52 14.79
N GLU A 32 -3.07 -10.23 14.94
CA GLU A 32 -3.92 -9.29 15.67
C GLU A 32 -5.29 -9.12 15.00
N LEU A 33 -5.32 -9.08 13.67
CA LEU A 33 -6.56 -9.01 12.90
C LEU A 33 -7.28 -10.36 12.80
N GLY A 34 -6.60 -11.48 13.09
CA GLY A 34 -7.16 -12.83 12.98
C GLY A 34 -7.49 -13.23 11.53
N VAL A 35 -6.77 -12.69 10.54
CA VAL A 35 -7.03 -12.92 9.12
C VAL A 35 -5.83 -13.50 8.39
N ARG A 36 -6.09 -14.21 7.30
CA ARG A 36 -5.05 -14.64 6.35
C ARG A 36 -4.73 -13.50 5.36
N PRO A 37 -3.51 -13.47 4.78
CA PRO A 37 -3.13 -12.45 3.81
C PRO A 37 -4.14 -12.27 2.66
N GLU A 38 -4.71 -13.37 2.17
CA GLU A 38 -5.65 -13.37 1.03
C GLU A 38 -7.00 -12.75 1.39
N GLN A 39 -7.32 -12.63 2.68
CA GLN A 39 -8.55 -12.00 3.17
C GLN A 39 -8.41 -10.47 3.29
N LEU A 40 -7.20 -9.93 3.20
CA LEU A 40 -7.00 -8.49 3.12
C LEU A 40 -7.45 -7.97 1.74
N PRO A 41 -7.89 -6.71 1.63
CA PRO A 41 -8.15 -6.09 0.33
C PRO A 41 -6.90 -6.15 -0.56
N TRP A 42 -7.09 -6.47 -1.84
CA TRP A 42 -5.96 -6.68 -2.75
C TRP A 42 -5.44 -5.38 -3.38
N LEU A 43 -4.14 -5.38 -3.70
CA LEU A 43 -3.45 -4.37 -4.49
C LEU A 43 -2.75 -5.06 -5.66
N ARG A 44 -2.98 -4.63 -6.89
CA ARG A 44 -2.33 -5.24 -8.06
C ARG A 44 -0.86 -4.81 -8.13
N VAL A 45 0.03 -5.72 -8.50
CA VAL A 45 1.43 -5.40 -8.81
C VAL A 45 1.58 -4.42 -9.98
N THR A 46 0.56 -4.36 -10.85
CA THR A 46 0.50 -3.41 -11.97
C THR A 46 0.08 -2.00 -11.57
N ASP A 47 -0.39 -1.81 -10.33
CA ASP A 47 -0.79 -0.50 -9.81
C ASP A 47 0.42 0.47 -9.83
N PRO A 48 0.25 1.72 -10.30
CA PRO A 48 1.33 2.71 -10.33
C PRO A 48 1.99 2.93 -8.97
N VAL A 49 1.21 2.89 -7.88
CA VAL A 49 1.72 3.04 -6.51
C VAL A 49 2.54 1.82 -6.10
N ALA A 50 2.05 0.61 -6.37
CA ALA A 50 2.78 -0.62 -6.09
C ALA A 50 4.14 -0.65 -6.81
N ARG A 51 4.18 -0.20 -8.07
CA ARG A 51 5.42 -0.06 -8.84
C ARG A 51 6.34 1.02 -8.28
N ALA A 52 5.79 2.15 -7.86
CA ALA A 52 6.57 3.27 -7.33
C ALA A 52 7.26 2.92 -5.99
N ILE A 53 6.58 2.15 -5.12
CA ILE A 53 7.15 1.69 -3.84
C ILE A 53 7.96 0.40 -3.97
N GLY A 54 7.95 -0.26 -5.14
CA GLY A 54 8.69 -1.49 -5.40
C GLY A 54 8.08 -2.73 -4.74
N ALA A 55 6.76 -2.74 -4.51
CA ALA A 55 6.06 -3.86 -3.89
C ALA A 55 5.97 -5.07 -4.83
N LYS A 56 6.11 -6.27 -4.26
CA LYS A 56 6.08 -7.55 -4.95
C LYS A 56 4.84 -8.36 -4.55
N PRO A 57 4.39 -9.29 -5.39
CA PRO A 57 3.34 -10.23 -5.00
C PRO A 57 3.70 -10.94 -3.68
N GLY A 58 2.77 -10.95 -2.73
CA GLY A 58 3.02 -11.46 -1.37
C GLY A 58 3.26 -10.37 -0.33
N ASP A 59 3.62 -9.16 -0.73
CA ASP A 59 3.85 -8.07 0.22
C ASP A 59 2.53 -7.54 0.80
N ILE A 60 2.61 -7.03 2.03
CA ILE A 60 1.53 -6.27 2.65
C ILE A 60 1.91 -4.79 2.62
N VAL A 61 1.03 -3.98 2.06
CA VAL A 61 1.19 -2.52 1.99
C VAL A 61 0.29 -1.87 3.03
N ARG A 62 0.89 -1.04 3.86
CA ARG A 62 0.20 -0.16 4.81
C ARG A 62 -0.11 1.16 4.13
N ILE A 63 -1.33 1.64 4.31
CA ILE A 63 -1.82 2.87 3.71
C ILE A 63 -2.32 3.79 4.82
N TYR A 64 -1.73 4.98 4.91
CA TYR A 64 -2.15 6.03 5.83
C TYR A 64 -3.08 6.97 5.08
N ARG A 65 -4.39 6.84 5.29
CA ARG A 65 -5.39 7.68 4.63
C ARG A 65 -6.05 8.63 5.62
N LYS A 66 -6.32 9.85 5.18
CA LYS A 66 -7.15 10.78 5.95
C LYS A 66 -8.61 10.35 5.87
N SER A 67 -9.26 10.20 7.02
CA SER A 67 -10.69 9.93 7.13
C SER A 67 -11.39 11.19 7.64
N PRO A 68 -12.51 11.62 7.01
CA PRO A 68 -13.29 12.75 7.49
C PRO A 68 -13.84 12.55 8.92
N THR A 69 -14.04 11.29 9.34
CA THR A 69 -14.63 10.95 10.64
C THR A 69 -13.61 10.68 11.74
N SER A 70 -12.44 10.15 11.39
CA SER A 70 -11.46 9.63 12.36
C SER A 70 -10.07 10.26 12.20
N GLY A 71 -9.93 11.29 11.36
CA GLY A 71 -8.65 11.97 11.12
C GLY A 71 -7.74 11.13 10.24
N GLU A 72 -7.03 10.17 10.82
CA GLU A 72 -6.09 9.29 10.10
C GLU A 72 -6.43 7.82 10.37
N VAL A 73 -6.52 7.03 9.31
CA VAL A 73 -6.83 5.60 9.37
C VAL A 73 -5.75 4.83 8.63
N VAL A 74 -5.25 3.79 9.30
CA VAL A 74 -4.31 2.83 8.72
C VAL A 74 -5.10 1.67 8.15
N VAL A 75 -4.88 1.35 6.88
CA VAL A 75 -5.44 0.14 6.24
C VAL A 75 -4.33 -0.69 5.61
N TYR A 76 -4.53 -1.99 5.57
CA TYR A 76 -3.57 -2.94 5.00
C TYR A 76 -4.12 -3.55 3.72
N ARG A 77 -3.27 -3.69 2.70
CA ARG A 77 -3.59 -4.35 1.44
C ARG A 77 -2.57 -5.42 1.09
N TYR A 78 -3.03 -6.51 0.49
CA TYR A 78 -2.19 -7.62 0.06
C TYR A 78 -1.87 -7.52 -1.43
N VAL A 79 -0.60 -7.62 -1.81
CA VAL A 79 -0.18 -7.45 -3.21
C VAL A 79 -0.33 -8.74 -4.00
N VAL A 80 -1.03 -8.67 -5.13
CA VAL A 80 -1.35 -9.80 -6.01
C VAL A 80 -0.77 -9.60 -7.41
N GLY A 81 -0.37 -10.70 -8.06
CA GLY A 81 0.50 -10.69 -9.24
C GLY A 81 -0.12 -11.04 -10.60
N TYR A 82 -1.45 -11.21 -10.69
CA TYR A 82 -2.14 -11.65 -11.92
C TYR A 82 -2.63 -10.51 -12.80
#